data_AF-X0AX53-F1
#
_entry.id   AF-X0AX53-F1
#
_cell.length_a   1.000
_cell.length_b   1.000
_cell.length_c   1.000
_cell.angle_alpha   90.00
_cell.angle_beta   90.00
_cell.angle_gamma   90.00
#
_symmetry.space_group_name_H-M   'P 1'
#
loop_
_entity.id
_entity.type
_entity.pdbx_description
1 polymer ?
#
loop_
_entity_poly.entity_id
_entity_poly.type
_entity_poly.pdbx_seq_one_letter_code
_entity_poly.pdbx_strand_id
1 'polypeptide(L)'
;MIFYNLLSFALFVTSSLSRATDKEIHLQWSLCDRDGEAVLEKLGEEVRPPYKRNPITYFDTMPPTHAQQGVMFRTKTNKGNPFSVIKVRFNEIPERIPPGAHCVYDRYGDNVPFTCGQRYLLGDKTKEIWSDDQVRFAEKYDDIDWDGLVPYGPFPDGKWKLKILGYKAKLDDVVAGELHLMEIELSTPKAGSEKVYQEVTEYLREHDVLLCDPQASKTLRLFHDMGYIDDGDTWIEEL
;
A
#
# COMPACT_ATOMS: atom_id res chain seq x y z
N MET A 1 49.05 14.54 -43.00
CA MET A 1 49.06 13.86 -41.68
C MET A 1 48.01 14.54 -40.81
N ILE A 2 46.86 13.90 -40.65
CA ILE A 2 45.73 14.42 -39.87
C ILE A 2 45.73 13.66 -38.55
N PHE A 3 45.92 14.38 -37.44
CA PHE A 3 45.83 13.86 -36.09
C PHE A 3 44.35 13.62 -35.75
N TYR A 4 43.95 12.37 -35.50
CA TYR A 4 42.66 12.07 -34.90
C TYR A 4 42.79 12.13 -33.38
N ASN A 5 42.11 13.12 -32.79
CA ASN A 5 41.93 13.27 -31.35
C ASN A 5 40.68 12.46 -30.96
N LEU A 6 40.86 11.28 -30.36
CA LEU A 6 39.76 10.49 -29.80
C LEU A 6 39.49 10.99 -28.37
N LEU A 7 38.51 11.88 -28.23
CA LEU A 7 37.93 12.19 -26.92
C LEU A 7 36.78 11.20 -26.66
N SER A 8 37.03 10.18 -25.86
CA SER A 8 35.98 9.31 -25.32
C SER A 8 35.17 10.06 -24.27
N PHE A 9 33.93 10.42 -24.61
CA PHE A 9 32.97 10.93 -23.64
C PHE A 9 32.40 9.76 -22.84
N ALA A 10 32.97 9.49 -21.66
CA ALA A 10 32.37 8.58 -20.69
C ALA A 10 31.17 9.29 -20.03
N LEU A 11 29.96 8.95 -20.50
CA LEU A 11 28.72 9.29 -19.82
C LEU A 11 28.64 8.50 -18.51
N PHE A 12 29.12 9.07 -17.41
CA PHE A 12 28.77 8.63 -16.08
C PHE A 12 27.30 8.99 -15.84
N VAL A 13 26.40 8.07 -16.19
CA VAL A 13 25.04 8.05 -15.64
C VAL A 13 25.20 7.69 -14.16
N THR A 14 25.36 8.69 -13.30
CA THR A 14 25.21 8.51 -11.87
C THR A 14 23.74 8.22 -11.63
N SER A 15 23.37 6.95 -11.58
CA SER A 15 22.07 6.54 -11.07
C SER A 15 21.92 7.18 -9.70
N SER A 16 20.98 8.12 -9.56
CA SER A 16 20.59 8.71 -8.29
C SER A 16 19.91 7.63 -7.44
N LEU A 17 20.75 6.75 -6.88
CA LEU A 17 20.37 5.69 -5.97
C LEU A 17 19.84 6.35 -4.71
N SER A 18 18.53 6.38 -4.58
CA SER A 18 17.89 6.78 -3.33
C SER A 18 18.07 5.62 -2.35
N ARG A 19 18.79 5.87 -1.25
CA ARG A 19 19.02 4.86 -0.21
C ARG A 19 17.68 4.53 0.47
N ALA A 20 17.44 3.24 0.73
CA ALA A 20 16.34 2.80 1.59
C ALA A 20 16.36 3.63 2.88
N THR A 21 15.26 4.29 3.22
CA THR A 21 15.12 4.88 4.54
C THR A 21 14.37 3.89 5.41
N ASP A 22 15.09 3.16 6.24
CA ASP A 22 14.59 2.23 7.26
C ASP A 22 14.12 2.94 8.54
N LYS A 23 13.99 4.27 8.49
CA LYS A 23 13.74 5.13 9.65
C LYS A 23 12.26 5.29 9.98
N GLU A 24 11.37 4.98 9.04
CA GLU A 24 9.92 5.16 9.17
C GLU A 24 9.20 3.82 9.03
N ILE A 25 8.09 3.68 9.75
CA ILE A 25 7.18 2.54 9.68
C ILE A 25 5.73 3.04 9.66
N HIS A 26 4.91 2.41 8.83
CA HIS A 26 3.47 2.63 8.72
C HIS A 26 2.75 1.53 9.49
N LEU A 27 2.25 1.88 10.66
CA LEU A 27 1.48 1.01 11.52
C LEU A 27 0.02 1.01 11.05
N GLN A 28 -0.52 -0.17 10.76
CA GLN A 28 -1.82 -0.34 10.14
C GLN A 28 -2.67 -1.36 10.91
N TRP A 29 -3.94 -1.01 11.13
CA TRP A 29 -4.94 -1.87 11.74
C TRP A 29 -6.09 -2.05 10.77
N SER A 30 -6.31 -3.28 10.32
CA SER A 30 -7.51 -3.66 9.59
C SER A 30 -8.69 -3.77 10.55
N LEU A 31 -9.80 -3.14 10.18
CA LEU A 31 -11.02 -3.09 10.97
C LEU A 31 -12.14 -3.89 10.30
N CYS A 32 -12.95 -4.52 11.16
CA CYS A 32 -14.09 -5.39 10.83
C CYS A 32 -15.39 -4.85 11.45
N ASP A 33 -15.41 -3.57 11.79
CA ASP A 33 -16.62 -2.81 12.09
C ASP A 33 -17.56 -2.74 10.87
N ARG A 34 -18.80 -2.31 11.10
CA ARG A 34 -19.81 -2.23 10.04
C ARG A 34 -19.45 -1.22 8.96
N ASP A 35 -19.00 -0.03 9.34
CA ASP A 35 -18.70 1.08 8.45
C ASP A 35 -17.83 2.14 9.16
N GLY A 36 -17.33 3.12 8.41
CA GLY A 36 -16.48 4.17 8.98
C GLY A 36 -17.18 5.05 10.03
N GLU A 37 -18.51 5.22 9.98
CA GLU A 37 -19.25 6.02 10.96
C GLU A 37 -19.29 5.31 12.32
N ALA A 38 -19.51 4.00 12.34
CA ALA A 38 -19.45 3.17 13.54
C ALA A 38 -18.08 3.25 14.23
N VAL A 39 -16.99 3.27 13.45
CA VAL A 39 -15.63 3.45 14.00
C VAL A 39 -15.48 4.84 14.64
N LEU A 40 -16.00 5.91 14.02
CA LEU A 40 -15.95 7.25 14.60
C LEU A 40 -16.73 7.33 15.92
N GLU A 41 -17.94 6.76 15.97
CA GLU A 41 -18.77 6.70 17.16
C GLU A 41 -18.05 6.02 18.33
N LYS A 42 -17.46 4.86 18.07
CA LYS A 42 -16.68 4.08 19.05
C LYS A 42 -15.49 4.84 19.61
N LEU A 43 -14.78 5.57 18.74
CA LEU A 43 -13.65 6.40 19.13
C LEU A 43 -14.05 7.71 19.86
N GLY A 44 -15.35 7.98 20.00
CA GLY A 44 -15.85 9.25 20.56
C GLY A 44 -15.53 10.45 19.67
N GLU A 45 -15.29 10.22 18.38
CA GLU A 45 -15.05 11.27 17.38
C GLU A 45 -16.37 11.84 16.86
N GLU A 46 -16.33 13.05 16.30
CA GLU A 46 -17.50 13.61 15.61
C GLU A 46 -17.83 12.74 14.38
N VAL A 47 -19.04 12.19 14.35
CA VAL A 47 -19.57 11.50 13.17
C VAL A 47 -19.80 12.51 12.06
N ARG A 48 -19.00 12.40 11.00
CA ARG A 48 -19.01 13.35 9.89
C ARG A 48 -18.64 12.67 8.58
N PRO A 49 -19.04 13.23 7.44
CA PRO A 49 -18.59 12.73 6.13
C PRO A 49 -17.05 12.74 6.01
N PRO A 50 -16.48 11.84 5.20
CA PRO A 50 -15.05 11.82 4.96
C PRO A 50 -14.59 13.12 4.29
N TYR A 51 -13.41 13.61 4.65
CA TYR A 51 -12.86 14.85 4.08
C TYR A 51 -12.37 14.65 2.63
N LYS A 52 -12.24 13.40 2.19
CA LYS A 52 -11.92 12.99 0.82
C LYS A 52 -12.70 11.73 0.47
N ARG A 53 -13.18 11.65 -0.77
CA ARG A 53 -13.72 10.46 -1.41
C ARG A 53 -12.98 10.25 -2.73
N ASN A 54 -11.94 9.44 -2.71
CA ASN A 54 -11.03 9.31 -3.86
C ASN A 54 -11.07 7.88 -4.38
N PRO A 55 -11.80 7.58 -5.46
CA PRO A 55 -11.93 6.22 -5.94
C PRO A 55 -10.59 5.51 -6.12
N ILE A 56 -10.58 4.22 -5.80
CA ILE A 56 -9.44 3.31 -5.95
C ILE A 56 -9.86 2.13 -6.81
N THR A 57 -8.99 1.72 -7.74
CA THR A 57 -9.18 0.48 -8.52
C THR A 57 -7.95 -0.38 -8.26
N TYR A 58 -8.14 -1.64 -7.88
CA TYR A 58 -7.06 -2.62 -7.79
C TYR A 58 -6.92 -3.34 -9.14
N PHE A 59 -5.74 -3.85 -9.44
CA PHE A 59 -5.52 -4.65 -10.64
C PHE A 59 -4.77 -5.92 -10.23
N ASP A 60 -5.18 -7.04 -10.81
CA ASP A 60 -4.53 -8.34 -10.67
C ASP A 60 -5.00 -9.22 -11.83
N THR A 61 -4.48 -10.44 -11.92
CA THR A 61 -4.98 -11.47 -12.83
C THR A 61 -6.38 -11.97 -12.41
N MET A 62 -7.00 -12.85 -13.20
CA MET A 62 -8.26 -13.51 -12.87
C MET A 62 -8.11 -15.03 -13.03
N PRO A 63 -8.02 -15.80 -11.93
CA PRO A 63 -8.04 -15.36 -10.52
C PRO A 63 -6.78 -14.54 -10.13
N PRO A 64 -6.84 -13.67 -9.09
CA PRO A 64 -5.71 -12.89 -8.61
C PRO A 64 -4.51 -13.74 -8.16
N THR A 65 -3.31 -13.37 -8.58
CA THR A 65 -2.06 -14.07 -8.21
C THR A 65 -1.01 -13.12 -7.62
N HIS A 66 -0.91 -11.91 -8.15
CA HIS A 66 0.19 -11.00 -7.81
C HIS A 66 0.10 -10.47 -6.37
N ALA A 67 -1.10 -10.18 -5.88
CA ALA A 67 -1.28 -9.71 -4.50
C ALA A 67 -0.79 -10.75 -3.47
N GLN A 68 -0.98 -12.04 -3.73
CA GLN A 68 -0.48 -13.13 -2.87
C GLN A 68 1.05 -13.21 -2.90
N GLN A 69 1.65 -12.97 -4.07
CA GLN A 69 3.10 -12.87 -4.27
C GLN A 69 3.70 -11.58 -3.69
N GLY A 70 2.86 -10.67 -3.19
CA GLY A 70 3.30 -9.43 -2.57
C GLY A 70 3.45 -8.26 -3.55
N VAL A 71 2.93 -8.38 -4.77
CA VAL A 71 2.89 -7.29 -5.76
C VAL A 71 1.46 -6.76 -5.88
N MET A 72 1.27 -5.47 -5.64
CA MET A 72 -0.04 -4.83 -5.69
C MET A 72 -0.06 -3.72 -6.74
N PHE A 73 -1.02 -3.81 -7.64
CA PHE A 73 -1.30 -2.81 -8.66
C PHE A 73 -2.57 -2.05 -8.30
N ARG A 74 -2.54 -0.72 -8.40
CA ARG A 74 -3.75 0.10 -8.23
C ARG A 74 -3.69 1.43 -8.95
N THR A 75 -4.86 1.98 -9.26
CA THR A 75 -5.02 3.40 -9.55
C THR A 75 -5.75 4.10 -8.41
N LYS A 76 -5.42 5.37 -8.16
CA LYS A 76 -6.06 6.19 -7.13
C LYS A 76 -5.98 7.67 -7.47
N THR A 77 -6.96 8.44 -7.01
CA THR A 77 -6.90 9.91 -7.11
C THR A 77 -6.27 10.51 -5.85
N ASN A 78 -5.39 11.50 -6.00
CA ASN A 78 -4.84 12.28 -4.89
C ASN A 78 -4.79 13.76 -5.24
N LYS A 79 -5.47 14.60 -4.43
CA LYS A 79 -5.59 16.05 -4.64
C LYS A 79 -6.08 16.40 -6.07
N GLY A 80 -7.07 15.66 -6.56
CA GLY A 80 -7.64 15.85 -7.90
C GLY A 80 -6.85 15.19 -9.04
N ASN A 81 -5.63 14.72 -8.79
CA ASN A 81 -4.79 14.10 -9.82
C ASN A 81 -4.88 12.57 -9.76
N PRO A 82 -5.10 11.88 -10.89
CA PRO A 82 -5.09 10.41 -10.94
C PRO A 82 -3.66 9.88 -10.99
N PHE A 83 -3.41 8.79 -10.27
CA PHE A 83 -2.11 8.11 -10.24
C PHE A 83 -2.30 6.61 -10.37
N SER A 84 -1.40 5.95 -11.08
CA SER A 84 -1.16 4.52 -10.87
C SER A 84 -0.07 4.32 -9.83
N VAL A 85 -0.15 3.21 -9.10
CA VAL A 85 0.77 2.84 -8.03
C VAL A 85 1.02 1.34 -8.11
N ILE A 86 2.29 0.96 -8.14
CA ILE A 86 2.73 -0.42 -7.90
C ILE A 86 3.39 -0.45 -6.53
N LYS A 87 3.02 -1.42 -5.69
CA LYS A 87 3.71 -1.74 -4.44
C LYS A 87 4.29 -3.16 -4.56
N VAL A 88 5.52 -3.36 -4.11
CA VAL A 88 6.16 -4.66 -4.00
C VAL A 88 6.59 -4.87 -2.56
N ARG A 89 6.20 -6.03 -2.01
CA ARG A 89 6.52 -6.49 -0.67
C ARG A 89 7.82 -7.29 -0.69
N PHE A 90 8.64 -7.08 0.33
CA PHE A 90 9.85 -7.85 0.57
C PHE A 90 9.89 -8.37 2.00
N ASN A 91 10.38 -9.59 2.16
CA ASN A 91 10.68 -10.16 3.48
C ASN A 91 11.92 -9.49 4.09
N GLU A 92 12.89 -9.11 3.25
CA GLU A 92 14.12 -8.40 3.65
C GLU A 92 14.33 -7.14 2.80
N ILE A 93 15.06 -6.15 3.32
CA ILE A 93 15.36 -4.93 2.56
C ILE A 93 16.18 -5.31 1.31
N PRO A 94 15.72 -4.98 0.08
CA PRO A 94 16.48 -5.29 -1.12
C PRO A 94 17.78 -4.47 -1.15
N GLU A 95 18.89 -5.08 -1.59
CA GLU A 95 20.20 -4.41 -1.69
C GLU A 95 20.17 -3.13 -2.53
N ARG A 96 19.27 -3.09 -3.53
CA ARG A 96 19.10 -1.96 -4.44
C ARG A 96 17.63 -1.63 -4.59
N ILE A 97 17.27 -0.39 -4.24
CA ILE A 97 15.94 0.17 -4.49
C ILE A 97 15.92 0.92 -5.82
N PRO A 98 14.88 0.74 -6.64
CA PRO A 98 14.76 1.47 -7.89
C PRO A 98 14.65 2.99 -7.68
N PRO A 99 15.29 3.82 -8.51
CA PRO A 99 15.19 5.26 -8.40
C PRO A 99 13.73 5.73 -8.43
N GLY A 100 13.36 6.61 -7.49
CA GLY A 100 11.99 7.14 -7.41
C GLY A 100 10.97 6.24 -6.70
N ALA A 101 11.35 5.02 -6.29
CA ALA A 101 10.53 4.22 -5.39
C ALA A 101 10.61 4.76 -3.95
N HIS A 102 9.48 4.76 -3.26
CA HIS A 102 9.38 5.09 -1.84
C HIS A 102 9.21 3.80 -1.04
N CYS A 103 10.15 3.51 -0.15
CA CYS A 103 10.15 2.27 0.62
C CYS A 103 10.06 2.52 2.12
N VAL A 104 9.21 1.74 2.79
CA VAL A 104 8.91 1.81 4.23
C VAL A 104 8.57 0.43 4.76
N TYR A 105 8.67 0.25 6.08
CA TYR A 105 8.02 -0.90 6.72
C TYR A 105 6.52 -0.62 6.81
N ASP A 106 5.71 -1.60 6.43
CA ASP A 106 4.27 -1.65 6.72
C ASP A 106 4.08 -2.68 7.85
N ARG A 107 3.31 -2.40 8.90
CA ARG A 107 2.98 -3.38 9.96
C ARG A 107 1.48 -3.66 10.00
N TYR A 108 1.14 -4.93 9.96
CA TYR A 108 -0.19 -5.49 10.16
C TYR A 108 -0.10 -6.65 11.16
N GLY A 109 -0.57 -6.45 12.39
CA GLY A 109 -0.38 -7.46 13.44
C GLY A 109 1.12 -7.72 13.68
N ASP A 110 1.50 -8.98 13.62
CA ASP A 110 2.90 -9.42 13.75
C ASP A 110 3.67 -9.44 12.41
N ASN A 111 2.96 -9.25 11.30
CA ASN A 111 3.57 -9.17 9.97
C ASN A 111 4.11 -7.75 9.71
N VAL A 112 5.44 -7.63 9.53
CA VAL A 112 6.14 -6.33 9.37
C VAL A 112 6.96 -6.29 8.07
N PRO A 113 6.34 -6.42 6.89
CA PRO A 113 7.07 -6.44 5.64
C PRO A 113 7.72 -5.10 5.32
N PHE A 114 8.79 -5.16 4.53
CA PHE A 114 9.35 -3.98 3.88
C PHE A 114 8.71 -3.81 2.51
N THR A 115 8.04 -2.68 2.27
CA THR A 115 7.31 -2.43 1.02
C THR A 115 7.93 -1.27 0.28
N CYS A 116 8.17 -1.44 -1.02
CA CYS A 116 8.51 -0.34 -1.92
C CYS A 116 7.32 -0.01 -2.82
N GLY A 117 7.06 1.28 -3.04
CA GLY A 117 6.01 1.74 -3.93
C GLY A 117 6.50 2.75 -4.96
N GLN A 118 6.09 2.58 -6.20
CA GLN A 118 6.34 3.53 -7.28
C GLN A 118 5.04 4.09 -7.82
N ARG A 119 5.01 5.42 -7.98
CA ARG A 119 3.81 6.17 -8.39
C ARG A 119 4.06 6.85 -9.72
N TYR A 120 3.06 6.80 -10.59
CA TYR A 120 3.07 7.49 -11.87
C TYR A 120 1.82 8.35 -11.99
N LEU A 121 1.99 9.60 -12.44
CA LEU A 121 0.89 10.54 -12.66
C LEU A 121 0.23 10.20 -13.99
N LEU A 122 -1.06 9.86 -13.96
CA LEU A 122 -1.84 9.64 -15.16
C LEU A 122 -2.24 11.00 -15.72
N GLY A 123 -1.92 11.25 -16.99
CA GLY A 123 -2.33 12.46 -17.69
C GLY A 123 -3.59 12.21 -18.51
N ASP A 124 -4.30 13.28 -18.87
CA ASP A 124 -5.52 13.18 -19.73
C ASP A 124 -5.26 12.55 -21.11
N LYS A 125 -3.99 12.41 -21.51
CA LYS A 125 -3.54 11.86 -22.80
C LYS A 125 -2.84 10.51 -22.69
N THR A 126 -2.57 10.01 -21.49
CA THR A 126 -1.87 8.72 -21.32
C THR A 126 -2.87 7.60 -21.54
N LYS A 127 -2.66 6.79 -22.59
CA LYS A 127 -3.43 5.55 -22.82
C LYS A 127 -2.97 4.41 -21.91
N GLU A 128 -1.72 4.47 -21.46
CA GLU A 128 -1.08 3.44 -20.63
C GLU A 128 -1.25 3.77 -19.15
N ILE A 129 -1.68 2.78 -18.37
CA ILE A 129 -1.87 2.90 -16.92
C ILE A 129 -0.54 2.80 -16.18
N TRP A 130 0.38 1.96 -16.67
CA TRP A 130 1.68 1.71 -16.07
C TRP A 130 2.77 2.40 -16.91
N SER A 131 3.68 3.12 -16.26
CA SER A 131 4.84 3.68 -16.97
C SER A 131 5.93 2.63 -17.17
N ASP A 132 6.81 2.83 -18.14
CA ASP A 132 8.01 1.99 -18.33
C ASP A 132 8.86 1.84 -17.06
N ASP A 133 8.93 2.88 -16.23
CA ASP A 133 9.66 2.81 -14.96
C ASP A 133 8.95 1.91 -13.95
N GLN A 134 7.61 1.96 -13.91
CA GLN A 134 6.80 1.07 -13.08
C GLN A 134 6.90 -0.39 -13.55
N VAL A 135 6.90 -0.61 -14.87
CA VAL A 135 7.07 -1.94 -15.46
C VAL A 135 8.41 -2.55 -15.04
N ARG A 136 9.51 -1.83 -15.31
CA ARG A 136 10.86 -2.25 -14.88
C ARG A 136 10.99 -2.44 -13.36
N PHE A 137 10.26 -1.65 -12.59
CA PHE A 137 10.23 -1.77 -11.14
C PHE A 137 9.61 -3.09 -10.68
N ALA A 138 8.47 -3.48 -11.25
CA ALA A 138 7.78 -4.71 -10.87
C ALA A 138 8.52 -5.96 -11.37
N GLU A 139 8.93 -5.97 -12.64
CA GLU A 139 9.62 -7.11 -13.30
C GLU A 139 10.97 -7.45 -12.67
N LYS A 140 11.57 -6.51 -11.92
CA LYS A 140 12.80 -6.77 -11.18
C LYS A 140 12.59 -7.78 -10.05
N TYR A 141 11.37 -7.90 -9.55
CA TYR A 141 11.06 -8.61 -8.31
C TYR A 141 10.06 -9.75 -8.48
N ASP A 142 9.29 -9.74 -9.55
CA ASP A 142 8.32 -10.79 -9.84
C ASP A 142 8.08 -10.88 -11.36
N ASP A 143 7.59 -12.02 -11.82
CA ASP A 143 7.16 -12.20 -13.21
C ASP A 143 5.71 -11.74 -13.35
N ILE A 144 5.49 -10.66 -14.10
CA ILE A 144 4.19 -9.97 -14.15
C ILE A 144 3.44 -10.32 -15.44
N ASP A 145 2.23 -10.85 -15.29
CA ASP A 145 1.29 -11.02 -16.41
C ASP A 145 0.58 -9.70 -16.71
N TRP A 146 1.30 -8.79 -17.39
CA TRP A 146 0.79 -7.46 -17.72
C TRP A 146 -0.49 -7.48 -18.57
N ASP A 147 -0.58 -8.43 -19.51
CA ASP A 147 -1.73 -8.59 -20.40
C ASP A 147 -2.94 -9.19 -19.66
N GLY A 148 -2.69 -9.96 -18.60
CA GLY A 148 -3.71 -10.53 -17.72
C GLY A 148 -4.23 -9.59 -16.63
N LEU A 149 -3.63 -8.40 -16.42
CA LEU A 149 -4.07 -7.46 -15.40
C LEU A 149 -5.46 -6.89 -15.71
N VAL A 150 -6.45 -7.27 -14.92
CA VAL A 150 -7.84 -6.79 -15.00
C VAL A 150 -8.19 -5.88 -13.81
N PRO A 151 -9.08 -4.90 -14.00
CA PRO A 151 -9.51 -4.00 -12.93
C PRO A 151 -10.52 -4.65 -11.98
N TYR A 152 -10.29 -4.47 -10.68
CA TYR A 152 -11.23 -4.69 -9.59
C TYR A 152 -11.63 -3.32 -9.00
N GLY A 153 -12.83 -2.86 -9.32
CA GLY A 153 -13.34 -1.52 -8.97
C GLY A 153 -13.70 -0.68 -10.21
N PRO A 154 -13.80 0.65 -10.10
CA PRO A 154 -13.41 1.48 -8.95
C PRO A 154 -14.31 1.36 -7.73
N PHE A 155 -13.71 1.42 -6.55
CA PHE A 155 -14.38 1.45 -5.25
C PHE A 155 -14.28 2.84 -4.62
N PRO A 156 -15.36 3.37 -4.01
CA PRO A 156 -15.27 4.56 -3.17
C PRO A 156 -14.31 4.34 -1.99
N ASP A 157 -13.42 5.29 -1.74
CA ASP A 157 -12.48 5.31 -0.61
C ASP A 157 -12.71 6.59 0.20
N GLY A 158 -13.43 6.45 1.31
CA GLY A 158 -13.67 7.51 2.28
C GLY A 158 -12.48 7.65 3.23
N LYS A 159 -12.02 8.88 3.46
CA LYS A 159 -10.92 9.16 4.39
C LYS A 159 -11.30 10.13 5.48
N TRP A 160 -10.87 9.83 6.71
CA TRP A 160 -10.97 10.69 7.89
C TRP A 160 -9.58 10.90 8.50
N LYS A 161 -9.36 12.10 9.03
CA LYS A 161 -8.20 12.37 9.89
C LYS A 161 -8.65 12.15 11.33
N LEU A 162 -7.85 11.42 12.09
CA LEU A 162 -8.08 11.10 13.50
C LEU A 162 -6.88 11.54 14.34
N LYS A 163 -7.09 11.61 15.65
CA LYS A 163 -6.00 11.78 16.61
C LYS A 163 -6.11 10.76 17.74
N ILE A 164 -5.40 9.65 17.61
CA ILE A 164 -5.41 8.55 18.58
C ILE A 164 -4.22 8.70 19.52
N LEU A 165 -4.46 8.80 20.83
CA LEU A 165 -3.41 8.99 21.85
C LEU A 165 -2.42 10.12 21.53
N GLY A 166 -2.86 11.17 20.82
CA GLY A 166 -2.00 12.27 20.39
C GLY A 166 -1.36 12.10 19.02
N TYR A 167 -1.32 10.88 18.47
CA TYR A 167 -0.76 10.58 17.15
C TYR A 167 -1.73 10.96 16.04
N LYS A 168 -1.18 11.49 14.94
CA LYS A 168 -1.97 11.72 13.73
C LYS A 168 -2.21 10.38 13.05
N ALA A 169 -3.47 10.00 12.92
CA ALA A 169 -3.89 8.79 12.23
C ALA A 169 -4.86 9.12 11.10
N LYS A 170 -5.08 8.16 10.22
CA LYS A 170 -6.13 8.20 9.19
C LYS A 170 -7.01 6.97 9.34
N LEU A 171 -8.32 7.15 9.21
CA LEU A 171 -9.24 6.06 8.92
C LEU A 171 -9.54 6.12 7.42
N ASP A 172 -9.38 4.99 6.76
CA ASP A 172 -9.72 4.78 5.36
C ASP A 172 -10.81 3.70 5.31
N ASP A 173 -11.88 3.94 4.54
CA ASP A 173 -12.98 2.99 4.30
C ASP A 173 -13.17 2.81 2.79
N VAL A 174 -12.70 1.67 2.27
CA VAL A 174 -12.90 1.28 0.87
C VAL A 174 -14.12 0.38 0.79
N VAL A 175 -15.15 0.83 0.07
CA VAL A 175 -16.44 0.14 0.00
C VAL A 175 -16.55 -0.66 -1.29
N ALA A 176 -16.58 -1.99 -1.18
CA ALA A 176 -16.72 -2.93 -2.28
C ALA A 176 -18.05 -3.71 -2.17
N GLY A 177 -19.13 -3.12 -2.66
CA GLY A 177 -20.47 -3.67 -2.44
C GLY A 177 -20.88 -3.51 -0.97
N GLU A 178 -21.15 -4.63 -0.30
CA GLU A 178 -21.45 -4.67 1.15
C GLU A 178 -20.18 -4.78 2.01
N LEU A 179 -19.02 -5.05 1.40
CA LEU A 179 -17.75 -5.19 2.10
C LEU A 179 -17.12 -3.82 2.39
N HIS A 180 -16.81 -3.58 3.67
CA HIS A 180 -16.05 -2.42 4.13
C HIS A 180 -14.60 -2.82 4.46
N LEU A 181 -13.68 -2.47 3.56
CA LEU A 181 -12.25 -2.71 3.71
C LEU A 181 -11.62 -1.55 4.50
N MET A 182 -11.93 -1.49 5.79
CA MET A 182 -11.48 -0.40 6.65
C MET A 182 -10.08 -0.61 7.22
N GLU A 183 -9.30 0.46 7.29
CA GLU A 183 -8.03 0.49 8.00
C GLU A 183 -7.82 1.81 8.76
N ILE A 184 -7.22 1.72 9.95
CA ILE A 184 -6.54 2.85 10.60
C ILE A 184 -5.04 2.79 10.28
N GLU A 185 -4.46 3.89 9.82
CA GLU A 185 -3.04 4.01 9.48
C GLU A 185 -2.39 5.17 10.25
N LEU A 186 -1.21 4.93 10.81
CA LEU A 186 -0.33 5.98 11.33
C LEU A 186 1.13 5.75 10.95
N SER A 187 1.86 6.83 10.69
CA SER A 187 3.29 6.80 10.36
C SER A 187 4.11 7.30 11.54
N THR A 188 5.18 6.57 11.90
CA THR A 188 6.03 6.88 13.05
C THR A 188 7.50 6.51 12.75
N PRO A 189 8.49 7.08 13.47
CA PRO A 189 9.84 6.52 13.44
C PRO A 189 9.86 5.03 13.82
N LYS A 190 10.69 4.24 13.15
CA LYS A 190 10.83 2.80 13.43
C LYS A 190 11.26 2.54 14.87
N ALA A 191 12.16 3.37 15.40
CA ALA A 191 12.56 3.31 16.80
C ALA A 191 11.37 3.63 17.73
N GLY A 192 11.03 2.70 18.62
CA GLY A 192 9.90 2.83 19.55
C GLY A 192 8.53 2.49 18.95
N SER A 193 8.46 2.10 17.69
CA SER A 193 7.20 1.77 17.01
C SER A 193 6.44 0.59 17.62
N GLU A 194 7.14 -0.38 18.21
CA GLU A 194 6.52 -1.50 18.92
C GLU A 194 5.60 -1.02 20.04
N LYS A 195 6.10 -0.12 20.88
CA LYS A 195 5.34 0.45 21.98
C LYS A 195 4.12 1.23 21.47
N VAL A 196 4.31 2.05 20.43
CA VAL A 196 3.21 2.79 19.80
C VAL A 196 2.15 1.84 19.25
N TYR A 197 2.56 0.75 18.60
CA TYR A 197 1.63 -0.24 18.05
C TYR A 197 0.80 -0.89 19.16
N GLN A 198 1.44 -1.33 20.25
CA GLN A 198 0.76 -1.95 21.38
C GLN A 198 -0.21 -1.00 22.07
N GLU A 199 0.22 0.24 22.36
CA GLU A 199 -0.62 1.26 23.01
C GLU A 199 -1.85 1.62 22.17
N VAL A 200 -1.66 1.80 20.86
CA VAL A 200 -2.79 2.08 19.95
C VAL A 200 -3.70 0.87 19.81
N THR A 201 -3.15 -0.35 19.72
CA THR A 201 -3.95 -1.58 19.66
C THR A 201 -4.84 -1.72 20.88
N GLU A 202 -4.29 -1.49 22.08
CA GLU A 202 -5.06 -1.56 23.32
C GLU A 202 -6.13 -0.46 23.37
N TYR A 203 -5.77 0.77 23.01
CA TYR A 203 -6.74 1.87 22.93
C TYR A 203 -7.92 1.57 22.00
N LEU A 204 -7.66 0.98 20.82
CA LEU A 204 -8.72 0.59 19.90
C LEU A 204 -9.65 -0.48 20.51
N ARG A 205 -9.08 -1.47 21.21
CA ARG A 205 -9.85 -2.51 21.92
C ARG A 205 -10.67 -1.96 23.08
N GLU A 206 -10.10 -1.05 23.88
CA GLU A 206 -10.79 -0.37 24.99
C GLU A 206 -11.99 0.46 24.52
N HIS A 207 -11.98 0.91 23.26
CA HIS A 207 -13.08 1.64 22.61
C HIS A 207 -13.98 0.73 21.78
N ASP A 208 -13.91 -0.59 21.98
CA ASP A 208 -14.71 -1.60 21.28
C ASP A 208 -14.57 -1.58 19.74
N VAL A 209 -13.49 -0.99 19.20
CA VAL A 209 -13.20 -1.03 17.75
C VAL A 209 -12.84 -2.47 17.37
N LEU A 210 -13.56 -3.03 16.40
CA LEU A 210 -13.40 -4.41 15.98
C LEU A 210 -12.20 -4.52 15.05
N LEU A 211 -11.08 -5.00 15.59
CA LEU A 211 -9.91 -5.36 14.81
C LEU A 211 -10.18 -6.69 14.08
N CYS A 212 -9.84 -6.75 12.81
CA CYS A 212 -9.89 -8.03 12.07
C CYS A 212 -8.85 -9.02 12.61
N ASP A 213 -9.19 -10.29 12.57
CA ASP A 213 -8.25 -11.39 12.79
C ASP A 213 -8.45 -12.40 11.67
N PRO A 214 -7.48 -12.57 10.77
CA PRO A 214 -6.14 -11.99 10.79
C PRO A 214 -6.07 -10.50 10.38
N GLN A 215 -4.98 -9.85 10.77
CA GLN A 215 -4.60 -8.53 10.26
C GLN A 215 -3.99 -8.66 8.85
N ALA A 216 -4.59 -8.00 7.87
CA ALA A 216 -4.14 -8.05 6.47
C ALA A 216 -4.46 -6.74 5.73
N SER A 217 -3.80 -6.50 4.59
CA SER A 217 -4.07 -5.34 3.74
C SER A 217 -5.43 -5.40 3.05
N LYS A 218 -5.99 -4.24 2.68
CA LYS A 218 -7.27 -4.15 1.92
C LYS A 218 -7.35 -5.07 0.69
N THR A 219 -6.28 -5.19 -0.10
CA THR A 219 -6.29 -5.99 -1.34
C THR A 219 -6.37 -7.48 -1.06
N LEU A 220 -5.62 -7.98 -0.08
CA LEU A 220 -5.70 -9.38 0.34
C LEU A 220 -7.08 -9.71 0.89
N ARG A 221 -7.63 -8.82 1.74
CA ARG A 221 -8.98 -8.97 2.29
C ARG A 221 -10.07 -8.93 1.21
N LEU A 222 -9.92 -8.08 0.20
CA LEU A 222 -10.83 -8.05 -0.96
C LEU A 222 -10.85 -9.40 -1.67
N PHE A 223 -9.68 -9.93 -2.02
CA PHE A 223 -9.60 -11.17 -2.78
C PHE A 223 -9.97 -12.40 -1.96
N HIS A 224 -9.74 -12.37 -0.64
CA HIS A 224 -10.25 -13.37 0.30
C HIS A 224 -11.78 -13.37 0.33
N ASP A 225 -12.43 -12.21 0.50
CA ASP A 225 -13.90 -12.09 0.50
C ASP A 225 -14.53 -12.53 -0.83
N MET A 226 -13.82 -12.31 -1.94
CA MET A 226 -14.23 -12.79 -3.27
C MET A 226 -14.04 -14.30 -3.48
N GLY A 227 -13.44 -15.03 -2.53
CA GLY A 227 -13.19 -16.47 -2.60
C GLY A 227 -11.99 -16.86 -3.48
N TYR A 228 -11.04 -15.95 -3.69
CA TYR A 228 -9.82 -16.22 -4.46
C TYR A 228 -8.59 -16.55 -3.60
N ILE A 229 -8.65 -16.30 -2.30
CA ILE A 229 -7.57 -16.59 -1.36
C ILE A 229 -8.16 -17.43 -0.23
N ASP A 230 -7.67 -18.65 -0.05
CA ASP A 230 -8.07 -19.50 1.07
C ASP A 230 -7.24 -19.17 2.32
N ASP A 231 -7.84 -19.40 3.50
CA ASP A 231 -7.15 -19.27 4.79
C ASP A 231 -5.94 -20.20 4.89
N GLY A 232 -5.81 -21.25 4.08
CA GLY A 232 -4.67 -22.16 4.09
C GLY A 232 -3.42 -21.64 3.37
N ASP A 233 -3.58 -20.73 2.41
CA ASP A 233 -2.51 -20.34 1.48
C ASP A 233 -1.71 -19.12 1.95
N THR A 234 -2.22 -18.39 2.97
CA THR A 234 -1.60 -17.14 3.46
C THR A 234 -0.78 -17.29 4.75
N TRP A 235 -0.77 -18.46 5.39
CA TRP A 235 -0.11 -18.68 6.70
C TRP A 235 1.01 -19.71 6.68
N ILE A 236 1.52 -20.09 5.51
CA ILE A 236 2.77 -20.84 5.44
C ILE A 236 3.93 -19.85 5.67
N GLU A 237 4.13 -19.48 6.93
CA GLU A 237 5.48 -19.27 7.43
C GLU A 237 6.15 -20.66 7.42
N GLU A 238 6.98 -20.92 6.41
CA GLU A 238 7.85 -22.09 6.46
C GLU A 238 8.78 -21.98 7.69
N LEU A 239 8.70 -23.03 8.50
CA LEU A 239 9.47 -23.40 9.71
C LEU A 239 10.89 -22.82 9.84
#